data_AF-A0A957CYN0-F1
#
_entry.id   AF-A0A957CYN0-F1
#
_cell.length_a   1.000
_cell.length_b   1.000
_cell.length_c   1.000
_cell.angle_alpha   90.00
_cell.angle_beta   90.00
_cell.angle_gamma   90.00
#
_symmetry.space_group_name_H-M   'P 1'
#
loop_
_entity.id
_entity.type
_entity.pdbx_description
1 polymer ?
#
loop_
_entity_poly.entity_id
_entity_poly.type
_entity_poly.pdbx_seq_one_letter_code
_entity_poly.pdbx_strand_id
1 'polypeptide(L)'
;MRRFWFLLINEFRLARTVVPVHLIAVLQPTLMYALMTVVLVNPTFDVQIVTSSTPTETQLIQAMANVKTPAGVHYINPILIQDDAIFGGQWITVEIRGEQAAAVQHYRLIDSNMVKNYRNRLTAAALVLWQEALGERAVRVVERPLFPIDIPYTVFFGMAMLPMTTMLAAALIGA
;
A
#
# COMPACT_ATOMS: atom_id res chain seq x y z
N MET A 1 -35.88 -22.42 23.30
CA MET A 1 -36.45 -21.82 22.08
C MET A 1 -37.38 -20.63 22.35
N ARG A 2 -38.56 -20.78 22.97
CA ARG A 2 -39.50 -19.65 23.22
C ARG A 2 -38.91 -18.46 24.00
N ARG A 3 -38.12 -18.74 25.04
CA ARG A 3 -37.46 -17.69 25.86
C ARG A 3 -36.44 -16.88 25.06
N PHE A 4 -35.70 -17.52 24.15
CA PHE A 4 -34.76 -16.86 23.25
C PHE A 4 -35.47 -15.93 22.26
N TRP A 5 -36.61 -16.36 21.72
CA TRP A 5 -37.44 -15.50 20.86
C TRP A 5 -37.98 -14.26 21.60
N PHE A 6 -38.37 -14.40 22.86
CA PHE A 6 -38.78 -13.24 23.68
C PHE A 6 -37.62 -12.27 23.92
N LEU A 7 -36.42 -12.78 24.18
CA LEU A 7 -35.22 -11.95 24.30
C LEU A 7 -34.94 -11.18 23.01
N LEU A 8 -34.97 -11.84 21.85
CA LEU A 8 -34.79 -11.17 20.55
C LEU A 8 -35.84 -10.08 20.30
N ILE A 9 -37.12 -10.36 20.54
CA ILE A 9 -38.19 -9.37 20.34
C ILE A 9 -37.99 -8.15 21.26
N ASN A 10 -37.56 -8.39 22.50
CA ASN A 10 -37.31 -7.31 23.44
C ASN A 10 -36.10 -6.47 23.02
N GLU A 11 -35.04 -7.12 22.55
CA GLU A 11 -33.85 -6.47 22.02
C GLU A 11 -34.17 -5.59 20.81
N PHE A 12 -34.98 -6.08 19.86
CA PHE A 12 -35.44 -5.27 18.73
C PHE A 12 -36.33 -4.08 19.14
N ARG A 13 -37.11 -4.21 20.21
CA ARG A 13 -37.90 -3.09 20.75
C ARG A 13 -37.00 -2.06 21.43
N LEU A 14 -36.00 -2.49 22.18
CA LEU A 14 -35.00 -1.63 22.83
C LEU A 14 -34.12 -0.92 21.81
N ALA A 15 -33.74 -1.60 20.72
CA ALA A 15 -32.96 -1.01 19.63
C ALA A 15 -33.65 0.23 19.02
N ARG A 16 -34.99 0.26 18.98
CA ARG A 16 -35.75 1.44 18.50
C ARG A 16 -35.62 2.66 19.39
N THR A 17 -35.21 2.50 20.65
CA THR A 17 -34.99 3.62 21.58
C THR A 17 -33.59 4.22 21.45
N VAL A 18 -32.67 3.55 20.75
CA VAL A 18 -31.26 3.93 20.58
C VAL A 18 -30.86 4.05 19.10
N VAL A 19 -31.83 4.34 18.21
CA VAL A 19 -31.60 4.51 16.76
C VAL A 19 -30.40 5.41 16.43
N PRO A 20 -30.17 6.56 17.11
CA PRO A 20 -28.98 7.38 16.84
C PRO A 20 -27.66 6.65 17.08
N VAL A 21 -27.57 5.81 18.12
CA VAL A 21 -26.37 5.03 18.45
C VAL A 21 -26.13 3.96 17.38
N HIS A 22 -27.19 3.28 16.93
CA HIS A 22 -27.10 2.29 15.85
C HIS A 22 -26.66 2.92 14.52
N LEU A 23 -27.17 4.11 14.20
CA LEU A 23 -26.74 4.86 13.02
C LEU A 23 -25.24 5.19 13.09
N ILE A 24 -24.74 5.67 14.23
CA ILE A 24 -23.32 5.96 14.42
C ILE A 24 -22.49 4.68 14.28
N ALA A 25 -22.92 3.59 14.91
CA ALA A 25 -22.22 2.30 14.87
C ALA A 25 -22.07 1.73 13.45
N VAL A 26 -22.99 2.04 12.53
CA VAL A 26 -22.90 1.63 11.12
C VAL A 26 -22.18 2.67 10.27
N LEU A 27 -22.54 3.94 10.43
CA LEU A 27 -22.02 5.03 9.58
C LEU A 27 -20.54 5.29 9.84
N GLN A 28 -20.09 5.30 11.09
CA GLN A 28 -18.70 5.63 11.41
C GLN A 28 -17.70 4.64 10.78
N PRO A 29 -17.84 3.31 10.92
CA PRO A 29 -16.98 2.37 10.23
C PRO A 29 -17.13 2.51 8.70
N THR A 30 -18.35 2.57 8.18
CA THR A 30 -18.59 2.67 6.73
C THR A 30 -17.87 3.87 6.11
N LEU A 31 -17.95 5.05 6.74
CA LEU A 31 -17.25 6.25 6.31
C LEU A 31 -15.74 6.12 6.42
N MET A 32 -15.23 5.57 7.53
CA MET A 32 -13.81 5.33 7.72
C MET A 32 -13.26 4.41 6.61
N TYR A 33 -13.95 3.32 6.32
CA TYR A 33 -13.51 2.36 5.31
C TYR A 33 -13.68 2.88 3.88
N ALA A 34 -14.73 3.63 3.58
CA ALA A 34 -14.86 4.34 2.31
C ALA A 34 -13.72 5.36 2.12
N LEU A 35 -13.35 6.09 3.17
CA LEU A 35 -12.22 7.03 3.14
C LEU A 35 -10.90 6.29 2.91
N MET A 36 -10.63 5.21 3.67
CA MET A 36 -9.44 4.38 3.46
C MET A 36 -9.38 3.84 2.03
N THR A 37 -10.53 3.44 1.48
CA THR A 37 -10.65 2.96 0.11
C THR A 37 -10.23 4.04 -0.90
N VAL A 38 -10.65 5.29 -0.73
CA VAL A 38 -10.25 6.40 -1.61
C VAL A 38 -8.76 6.73 -1.46
N VAL A 39 -8.24 6.73 -0.24
CA VAL A 39 -6.84 7.09 0.05
C VAL A 39 -5.85 6.02 -0.41
N LEU A 40 -6.21 4.74 -0.33
CA LEU A 40 -5.32 3.62 -0.67
C LEU A 40 -5.22 3.32 -2.18
N VAL A 41 -5.98 4.03 -3.04
CA VAL A 41 -6.09 3.70 -4.48
C VAL A 41 -4.85 4.06 -5.30
N ASN A 42 -4.02 5.02 -4.86
CA ASN A 42 -2.81 5.40 -5.59
C ASN A 42 -1.56 4.97 -4.81
N PRO A 43 -1.05 3.75 -5.01
CA PRO A 43 0.13 3.23 -4.32
C PRO A 43 1.42 3.74 -4.96
N THR A 44 1.46 5.01 -5.36
CA THR A 44 2.68 5.65 -5.85
C THR A 44 3.39 6.26 -4.65
N PHE A 45 4.64 5.83 -4.43
CA PHE A 45 5.41 6.26 -3.26
C PHE A 45 6.63 7.07 -3.67
N ASP A 46 6.77 8.22 -3.04
CA ASP A 46 7.94 9.08 -3.20
C ASP A 46 9.17 8.41 -2.58
N VAL A 47 10.23 8.32 -3.37
CA VAL A 47 11.53 7.79 -2.95
C VAL A 47 12.59 8.80 -3.34
N GLN A 48 13.31 9.33 -2.35
CA GLN A 48 14.30 10.37 -2.58
C GLN A 48 15.61 9.79 -3.11
N ILE A 49 16.20 10.46 -4.08
CA ILE A 49 17.52 10.14 -4.63
C ILE A 49 18.34 11.42 -4.74
N VAL A 50 19.58 11.36 -4.26
CA VAL A 50 20.53 12.47 -4.31
C VAL A 50 21.13 12.53 -5.72
N THR A 51 21.10 13.72 -6.31
CA THR A 51 21.60 13.92 -7.67
C THR A 51 23.13 13.89 -7.75
N SER A 52 23.67 13.11 -8.68
CA SER A 52 25.12 12.96 -8.92
C SER A 52 25.52 13.07 -10.40
N SER A 53 24.57 13.27 -11.32
CA SER A 53 24.79 13.43 -12.77
C SER A 53 25.53 12.25 -13.44
N THR A 54 25.47 11.05 -12.85
CA THR A 54 26.13 9.86 -13.41
C THR A 54 25.18 9.09 -14.35
N PRO A 55 25.69 8.41 -15.40
CA PRO A 55 24.85 7.59 -16.26
C PRO A 55 24.12 6.47 -15.51
N THR A 56 24.77 5.88 -14.50
CA THR A 56 24.19 4.80 -13.69
C THR A 56 23.05 5.30 -12.80
N GLU A 57 23.15 6.51 -12.28
CA GLU A 57 22.03 7.15 -11.57
C GLU A 57 20.83 7.34 -12.49
N THR A 58 21.02 7.84 -13.70
CA THR A 58 19.94 7.99 -14.68
C THR A 58 19.25 6.65 -14.96
N GLN A 59 20.02 5.57 -15.10
CA GLN A 59 19.48 4.21 -15.26
C GLN A 59 18.67 3.77 -14.05
N LEU A 60 19.16 4.02 -12.84
CA LEU A 60 18.44 3.70 -11.60
C LEU A 60 17.13 4.49 -11.49
N ILE A 61 17.15 5.79 -11.77
CA ILE A 61 15.95 6.65 -11.76
C ILE A 61 14.91 6.13 -12.75
N GLN A 62 15.35 5.78 -13.96
CA GLN A 62 14.47 5.24 -14.98
C GLN A 62 13.89 3.88 -14.57
N ALA A 63 14.71 3.00 -13.99
CA ALA A 63 14.25 1.72 -13.49
C ALA A 63 13.25 1.87 -12.34
N MET A 64 13.47 2.81 -11.41
CA MET A 64 12.52 3.16 -10.36
C MET A 64 11.19 3.63 -10.94
N ALA A 65 11.21 4.56 -11.90
CA ALA A 65 10.01 5.04 -12.58
C ALA A 65 9.26 3.93 -13.34
N ASN A 66 9.98 2.92 -13.83
CA ASN A 66 9.41 1.77 -14.55
C ASN A 66 8.79 0.71 -13.63
N VAL A 67 9.00 0.77 -12.32
CA VAL A 67 8.34 -0.15 -11.38
C VAL A 67 6.83 0.12 -11.40
N LYS A 68 6.07 -0.89 -11.82
CA LYS A 68 4.61 -0.84 -11.91
C LYS A 68 3.95 -1.77 -10.90
N THR A 69 2.78 -1.37 -10.45
CA THR A 69 1.84 -2.25 -9.75
C THR A 69 1.32 -3.33 -10.69
N PRO A 70 0.70 -4.41 -10.17
CA PRO A 70 -0.02 -5.38 -10.99
C PRO A 70 -1.05 -4.75 -11.93
N ALA A 71 -1.69 -3.65 -11.50
CA ALA A 71 -2.64 -2.87 -12.31
C ALA A 71 -1.98 -1.96 -13.37
N GLY A 72 -0.66 -2.00 -13.52
CA GLY A 72 0.08 -1.21 -14.52
C GLY A 72 0.38 0.25 -14.14
N VAL A 73 -0.06 0.71 -12.96
CA VAL A 73 0.19 2.07 -12.44
C VAL A 73 1.60 2.17 -11.86
N HIS A 74 2.27 3.31 -12.05
CA HIS A 74 3.60 3.58 -11.49
C HIS A 74 3.60 3.47 -9.96
N TYR A 75 4.47 2.62 -9.42
CA TYR A 75 4.55 2.31 -7.99
C TYR A 75 5.54 3.20 -7.23
N ILE A 76 6.60 3.66 -7.92
CA ILE A 76 7.64 4.49 -7.33
C ILE A 76 7.69 5.82 -8.09
N ASN A 77 7.72 6.91 -7.34
CA ASN A 77 7.99 8.24 -7.85
C ASN A 77 9.37 8.70 -7.35
N PRO A 78 10.42 8.69 -8.19
CA PRO A 78 11.74 9.15 -7.78
C PRO A 78 11.74 10.68 -7.61
N ILE A 79 12.07 11.14 -6.41
CA ILE A 79 12.20 12.57 -6.09
C ILE A 79 13.68 12.92 -6.04
N LEU A 80 14.11 13.75 -6.99
CA LEU A 80 15.50 14.23 -7.07
C LEU A 80 15.72 15.30 -6.00
N ILE A 81 16.70 15.09 -5.13
CA ILE A 81 17.07 16.04 -4.07
C ILE A 81 18.57 16.39 -4.15
N GLN A 82 18.93 17.53 -3.59
CA GLN A 82 20.32 17.91 -3.35
C GLN A 82 20.77 17.43 -1.96
N ASP A 83 22.07 17.19 -1.77
CA ASP A 83 22.63 16.59 -0.55
C ASP A 83 22.41 17.44 0.71
N ASP A 84 22.32 18.76 0.55
CA ASP A 84 22.03 19.72 1.62
C ASP A 84 20.56 19.75 2.07
N ALA A 85 19.65 19.13 1.30
CA ALA A 85 18.22 19.07 1.60
C ALA A 85 17.83 17.91 2.55
N ILE A 86 18.80 17.13 3.05
CA ILE A 86 18.53 15.92 3.84
C ILE A 86 18.28 16.24 5.31
N PHE A 87 17.03 16.55 5.65
CA PHE A 87 16.60 16.83 7.03
C PHE A 87 16.26 15.56 7.84
N GLY A 88 15.83 14.48 7.18
CA GLY A 88 15.43 13.21 7.79
C GLY A 88 14.75 12.29 6.78
N GLY A 89 14.39 11.06 7.18
CA GLY A 89 13.71 10.12 6.30
C GLY A 89 14.65 9.13 5.60
N GLN A 90 14.38 8.88 4.31
CA GLN A 90 15.10 7.92 3.50
C GLN A 90 15.53 8.58 2.19
N TRP A 91 16.79 8.37 1.81
CA TRP A 91 17.31 8.77 0.50
C TRP A 91 18.22 7.69 -0.09
N ILE A 92 18.51 7.79 -1.37
CA ILE A 92 19.43 6.92 -2.10
C ILE A 92 20.56 7.76 -2.67
N THR A 93 21.79 7.26 -2.57
CA THR A 93 22.95 7.77 -3.29
C THR A 93 23.44 6.69 -4.26
N VAL A 94 23.99 7.10 -5.40
CA VAL A 94 24.77 6.18 -6.25
C VAL A 94 26.24 6.42 -5.96
N GLU A 95 26.86 5.45 -5.31
CA GLU A 95 28.25 5.51 -4.89
C GLU A 95 29.09 4.59 -5.77
N ILE A 96 30.25 5.06 -6.23
CA ILE A 96 31.24 4.18 -6.85
C ILE A 96 32.04 3.49 -5.75
N ARG A 97 31.93 2.16 -5.68
CA ARG A 97 32.67 1.31 -4.74
C ARG A 97 33.60 0.40 -5.53
N GLY A 98 34.84 0.85 -5.70
CA GLY A 98 35.80 0.18 -6.59
C GLY A 98 35.43 0.41 -8.06
N GLU A 99 35.28 -0.67 -8.83
CA GLU A 99 34.86 -0.62 -10.24
C GLU A 99 33.34 -0.72 -10.43
N GLN A 100 32.58 -0.85 -9.34
CA GLN A 100 31.13 -1.06 -9.39
C GLN A 100 30.39 0.15 -8.81
N ALA A 101 29.34 0.57 -9.50
CA ALA A 101 28.38 1.51 -8.96
C ALA A 101 27.39 0.77 -8.04
N ALA A 102 27.14 1.33 -6.87
CA ALA A 102 26.24 0.78 -5.86
C ALA A 102 25.17 1.82 -5.50
N ALA A 103 23.90 1.42 -5.57
CA ALA A 103 22.81 2.19 -4.99
C ALA A 103 22.81 1.96 -3.46
N VAL A 104 23.09 3.01 -2.70
CA VAL A 104 23.17 2.96 -1.24
C VAL A 104 21.96 3.67 -0.66
N GLN A 105 21.17 2.93 0.11
CA GLN A 105 19.99 3.49 0.75
C GLN A 105 20.32 3.86 2.19
N HIS A 106 20.08 5.12 2.51
CA HIS A 106 20.33 5.68 3.82
C HIS A 106 19.02 5.92 4.55
N TYR A 107 19.04 5.77 5.87
CA TYR A 107 17.87 5.94 6.71
C TYR A 107 18.22 6.79 7.94
N ARG A 108 17.35 7.73 8.28
CA ARG A 108 17.36 8.48 9.54
C ARG A 108 15.94 8.56 10.08
N LEU A 109 15.77 8.56 11.40
CA LEU A 109 14.48 8.85 12.06
C LEU A 109 13.24 8.27 11.36
N ILE A 110 13.32 7.03 10.85
CA ILE A 110 12.19 6.34 10.24
C ILE A 110 11.79 5.11 11.04
N ASP A 111 10.50 4.81 11.00
CA ASP A 111 9.96 3.58 11.57
C ASP A 111 10.50 2.34 10.83
N SER A 112 10.68 1.25 11.59
CA SER A 112 11.15 -0.04 11.06
C SER A 112 10.26 -0.61 9.95
N ASN A 113 8.94 -0.41 10.00
CA ASN A 113 8.04 -0.85 8.93
C ASN A 113 8.26 -0.04 7.64
N MET A 114 8.60 1.24 7.78
CA MET A 114 8.95 2.09 6.64
C MET A 114 10.27 1.65 6.00
N VAL A 115 11.28 1.29 6.81
CA VAL A 115 12.55 0.72 6.30
C VAL A 115 12.27 -0.46 5.38
N LYS A 116 11.45 -1.42 5.82
CA LYS A 116 11.07 -2.60 5.01
C LYS A 116 10.45 -2.19 3.67
N ASN A 117 9.51 -1.25 3.70
CA ASN A 117 8.82 -0.81 2.49
C ASN A 117 9.78 -0.10 1.52
N TYR A 118 10.68 0.75 2.02
CA TYR A 118 11.69 1.41 1.20
C TYR A 118 12.71 0.43 0.59
N ARG A 119 13.13 -0.58 1.35
CA ARG A 119 14.00 -1.66 0.84
C ARG A 119 13.33 -2.42 -0.29
N ASN A 120 12.08 -2.84 -0.11
CA ASN A 120 11.32 -3.57 -1.13
C ASN A 120 11.21 -2.76 -2.44
N ARG A 121 11.03 -1.44 -2.34
CA ARG A 121 10.98 -0.54 -3.50
C ARG A 121 12.31 -0.48 -4.24
N LEU A 122 13.42 -0.32 -3.52
CA LEU A 122 14.75 -0.33 -4.15
C LEU A 122 15.08 -1.70 -4.76
N THR A 123 14.70 -2.79 -4.09
CA THR A 123 14.82 -4.15 -4.64
C THR A 123 14.00 -4.30 -5.92
N ALA A 124 12.77 -3.78 -5.97
CA ALA A 124 11.96 -3.83 -7.19
C ALA A 124 12.63 -3.08 -8.36
N ALA A 125 13.20 -1.89 -8.10
CA ALA A 125 13.96 -1.16 -9.12
C ALA A 125 15.20 -1.92 -9.59
N ALA A 126 15.93 -2.57 -8.67
CA ALA A 126 17.07 -3.43 -9.01
C ALA A 126 16.65 -4.64 -9.85
N LEU A 127 15.48 -5.23 -9.58
CA LEU A 127 14.92 -6.32 -10.40
C LEU A 127 14.60 -5.85 -11.82
N VAL A 128 14.09 -4.63 -12.00
CA VAL A 128 13.87 -4.04 -13.34
C VAL A 128 15.19 -3.92 -14.10
N LEU A 129 16.23 -3.34 -13.48
CA LEU A 129 17.57 -3.25 -14.08
C LEU A 129 18.13 -4.63 -14.45
N TRP A 130 17.96 -5.61 -13.55
CA TRP A 130 18.45 -6.96 -13.78
C TRP A 130 17.71 -7.65 -14.92
N GLN A 131 16.40 -7.48 -15.01
CA GLN A 131 15.58 -8.03 -16.09
C GLN A 131 15.97 -7.43 -17.44
N GLU A 132 16.20 -6.12 -17.51
CA GLU A 132 16.69 -5.45 -18.73
C GLU A 132 18.06 -6.01 -19.15
N ALA A 133 18.98 -6.23 -18.19
CA ALA A 133 20.30 -6.76 -18.46
C ALA A 133 20.30 -8.25 -18.91
N LEU A 134 19.35 -9.05 -18.42
CA LEU A 134 19.21 -10.45 -18.82
C LEU A 134 18.77 -10.58 -20.28
N GLY A 135 17.90 -9.68 -20.76
CA GLY A 135 17.38 -9.71 -22.13
C GLY A 135 16.73 -11.05 -22.48
N GLU A 136 17.12 -11.63 -23.63
CA GLU A 136 16.58 -12.92 -24.12
C GLU A 136 17.05 -14.15 -23.32
N ARG A 137 18.00 -13.99 -22.40
CA ARG A 137 18.50 -15.09 -21.56
C ARG A 137 17.59 -15.38 -20.37
N ALA A 138 16.52 -14.60 -20.18
CA ALA A 138 15.59 -14.75 -19.07
C ALA A 138 14.53 -15.83 -19.34
N VAL A 139 14.15 -16.57 -18.29
CA VAL A 139 12.93 -17.38 -18.31
C VAL A 139 11.74 -16.43 -18.25
N ARG A 140 10.91 -16.41 -19.29
CA ARG A 140 9.70 -15.59 -19.32
C ARG A 140 8.58 -16.27 -18.54
N VAL A 141 8.28 -15.74 -17.36
CA VAL A 141 7.07 -16.08 -16.62
C VAL A 141 5.93 -15.23 -17.16
N VAL A 142 4.85 -15.87 -17.62
CA VAL A 142 3.65 -15.18 -18.09
C VAL A 142 2.57 -15.37 -17.05
N GLU A 143 2.30 -14.32 -16.28
CA GLU A 143 1.17 -14.28 -15.37
C GLU A 143 -0.11 -14.02 -16.17
N ARG A 144 -1.17 -14.78 -15.88
CA ARG A 144 -2.50 -14.56 -16.46
C ARG A 144 -3.45 -14.25 -15.32
N PRO A 145 -4.22 -13.14 -15.39
CA PRO A 145 -5.20 -12.85 -14.37
C PRO A 145 -6.23 -13.97 -14.33
N LEU A 146 -6.68 -14.34 -13.13
CA LEU A 146 -7.74 -15.33 -12.95
C LEU A 146 -9.06 -14.84 -13.57
N PHE A 147 -9.26 -13.52 -13.60
CA PHE A 147 -10.46 -12.87 -14.12
C PHE A 147 -10.16 -12.10 -15.41
N PRO A 148 -11.14 -11.95 -16.32
CA PRO A 148 -10.98 -11.14 -17.54
C PRO A 148 -10.78 -9.64 -17.26
N ILE A 149 -11.20 -9.18 -16.07
CA ILE A 149 -11.12 -7.81 -15.61
C ILE A 149 -10.63 -7.86 -14.16
N ASP A 150 -9.63 -7.05 -13.82
CA ASP A 150 -9.19 -6.91 -12.44
C ASP A 150 -10.32 -6.30 -11.62
N ILE A 151 -10.77 -7.05 -10.62
CA ILE A 151 -11.76 -6.57 -9.66
C ILE A 151 -11.04 -5.55 -8.77
N PRO A 152 -11.50 -4.29 -8.69
CA PRO A 152 -10.84 -3.28 -7.90
C PRO A 152 -10.65 -3.73 -6.46
N TYR A 153 -9.47 -3.49 -5.88
CA TYR A 153 -9.18 -3.83 -4.47
C TYR A 153 -10.25 -3.27 -3.52
N THR A 154 -10.81 -2.12 -3.86
CA THR A 154 -11.91 -1.45 -3.18
C THR A 154 -13.15 -2.34 -2.99
N VAL A 155 -13.47 -3.19 -3.97
CA VAL A 155 -14.59 -4.12 -3.91
C VAL A 155 -14.32 -5.23 -2.91
N PHE A 156 -13.14 -5.87 -2.97
CA PHE A 156 -12.76 -6.91 -2.00
C PHE A 156 -12.69 -6.37 -0.57
N PHE A 157 -12.08 -5.20 -0.40
CA PHE A 157 -11.99 -4.54 0.89
C PHE A 157 -13.38 -4.18 1.43
N GLY A 158 -14.23 -3.56 0.61
CA GLY A 158 -15.62 -3.25 0.99
C GLY A 158 -16.42 -4.50 1.40
N MET A 159 -16.28 -5.61 0.66
CA MET A 159 -16.92 -6.88 0.98
C MET A 159 -16.41 -7.48 2.29
N ALA A 160 -15.10 -7.42 2.57
CA ALA A 160 -14.53 -7.85 3.83
C ALA A 160 -14.98 -6.97 5.00
N MET A 161 -15.35 -5.71 4.71
CA MET A 161 -15.76 -4.77 5.74
C MET A 161 -17.19 -4.95 6.25
N LEU A 162 -18.08 -5.53 5.44
CA LEU A 162 -19.46 -5.82 5.86
C LEU A 162 -19.54 -6.73 7.09
N PRO A 163 -18.89 -7.92 7.13
CA PRO A 163 -18.95 -8.78 8.31
C PRO A 163 -18.25 -8.14 9.52
N MET A 164 -17.12 -7.45 9.33
CA MET A 164 -16.44 -6.78 10.45
C MET A 164 -17.29 -5.65 11.05
N THR A 165 -17.95 -4.84 10.21
CA THR A 165 -18.88 -3.80 10.68
C THR A 165 -20.07 -4.41 11.41
N THR A 166 -20.59 -5.54 10.91
CA THR A 166 -21.69 -6.27 11.55
C THR A 166 -21.28 -6.83 12.93
N MET A 167 -20.09 -7.42 13.02
CA MET A 167 -19.54 -7.95 14.28
C MET A 167 -19.22 -6.83 15.27
N LEU A 168 -18.65 -5.72 14.81
CA LEU A 168 -18.35 -4.56 15.64
C LEU A 168 -19.63 -3.91 16.17
N ALA A 169 -20.66 -3.76 15.32
CA ALA A 169 -21.97 -3.29 15.75
C ALA A 169 -22.56 -4.19 16.84
N ALA A 170 -22.54 -5.52 16.65
CA ALA A 170 -23.00 -6.47 17.66
C ALA A 170 -22.20 -6.37 18.98
N ALA A 171 -20.88 -6.20 18.91
CA ALA A 171 -20.03 -6.07 20.08
C ALA A 171 -20.24 -4.74 20.84
N LEU A 172 -20.49 -3.64 20.14
CA LEU A 172 -20.74 -2.32 20.73
C LEU A 172 -22.15 -2.17 21.31
N ILE A 173 -23.13 -2.85 20.72
CA ILE A 173 -24.52 -2.86 21.19
C ILE A 173 -24.69 -3.80 22.40
N GLY A 174 -23.70 -4.66 22.66
CA GLY A 174 -23.72 -5.65 23.73
C GLY A 174 -24.34 -6.95 23.26
N ALA A 175 -23.54 -8.01 23.27
CA ALA A 175 -24.02 -9.38 23.39
C ALA A 175 -24.22 -9.73 24.86
#